data_AF-A0A0G0MBN8-F1
#
_entry.id   AF-A0A0G0MBN8-F1
#
_cell.length_a   1.000
_cell.length_b   1.000
_cell.length_c   1.000
_cell.angle_alpha   90.00
_cell.angle_beta   90.00
_cell.angle_gamma   90.00
#
_symmetry.space_group_name_H-M   'P 1'
#
loop_
_entity.id
_entity.type
_entity.pdbx_description
1 polymer ?
#
loop_
_entity_poly.entity_id
_entity_poly.type
_entity_poly.pdbx_seq_one_letter_code
_entity_poly.pdbx_strand_id
1 'polypeptide(L)'
;MYSRRLITEERKNKRKAFFFISLTIFSLFLIFFYGLPAVAKFAGFLTDLRQTSQSVESSDTTPPPPPRLSSIPKQTNKEILDIQGSSEPGATIKIFYNGKTDEVVVNSEGSFNISIPLNNGDNRISASSKDSAGNESQKSETLEITFDKKPPDLEITKPQDKDEFFGNLQRQIVIEGKVEEGSQVNINSRLVVVEQDQTFAFVTSLSEGTNTFNIKAEDLAGNVTEKSISVTFTP
;
A
#
# COMPACT_ATOMS: atom_id res chain seq x y z
N MET A 1 33.80 -69.57 87.03
CA MET A 1 33.12 -68.25 87.02
C MET A 1 32.81 -67.78 85.58
N TYR A 2 31.94 -68.46 84.82
CA TYR A 2 31.64 -68.08 83.41
C TYR A 2 30.15 -67.88 83.08
N SER A 3 29.22 -68.23 83.98
CA SER A 3 27.79 -68.35 83.63
C SER A 3 26.98 -67.04 83.64
N ARG A 4 27.30 -66.05 84.49
CA ARG A 4 26.47 -64.83 84.63
C ARG A 4 26.74 -63.73 83.59
N ARG A 5 27.97 -63.61 83.06
CA ARG A 5 28.31 -62.60 82.02
C ARG A 5 27.66 -62.94 80.68
N LEU A 6 27.67 -64.21 80.27
CA LEU A 6 27.05 -64.69 79.03
C LEU A 6 25.55 -64.37 78.96
N ILE A 7 24.81 -64.58 80.05
CA ILE A 7 23.35 -64.29 80.09
C ILE A 7 23.08 -62.78 79.93
N THR A 8 23.98 -61.93 80.41
CA THR A 8 23.83 -60.47 80.34
C THR A 8 24.18 -59.93 78.95
N GLU A 9 25.21 -60.49 78.31
CA GLU A 9 25.58 -60.19 76.93
C GLU A 9 24.55 -60.73 75.93
N GLU A 10 24.01 -61.92 76.15
CA GLU A 10 22.98 -62.50 75.30
C GLU A 10 21.69 -61.66 75.32
N ARG A 11 21.28 -61.15 76.49
CA ARG A 11 20.14 -60.21 76.59
C ARG A 11 20.41 -58.89 75.88
N LYS A 12 21.64 -58.35 75.98
CA LYS A 12 22.03 -57.12 75.27
C LYS A 12 22.06 -57.33 73.76
N ASN A 13 22.58 -58.46 73.29
CA ASN A 13 22.67 -58.80 71.87
C ASN A 13 21.29 -59.11 71.28
N LYS A 14 20.40 -59.79 72.01
CA LYS A 14 18.99 -59.98 71.61
C LYS A 14 18.24 -58.65 71.51
N ARG A 15 18.45 -57.72 72.44
CA ARG A 15 17.87 -56.37 72.36
C ARG A 15 18.40 -55.56 71.17
N LYS A 16 19.71 -55.61 70.92
CA LYS A 16 20.31 -54.97 69.74
C LYS A 16 19.80 -55.60 68.44
N ALA A 17 19.72 -56.93 68.36
CA ALA A 17 19.18 -57.63 67.20
C ALA A 17 17.71 -57.27 66.95
N PHE A 18 16.88 -57.25 68.00
CA PHE A 18 15.49 -56.81 67.89
C PHE A 18 15.38 -55.35 67.43
N PHE A 19 16.24 -54.46 67.94
CA PHE A 19 16.30 -53.07 67.49
C PHE A 19 16.66 -52.95 66.00
N PHE A 20 17.69 -53.67 65.52
CA PHE A 20 18.07 -53.63 64.11
C PHE A 20 16.99 -54.22 63.19
N ILE A 21 16.34 -55.32 63.60
CA ILE A 21 15.21 -55.90 62.85
C ILE A 21 14.03 -54.93 62.82
N SER A 22 13.72 -54.29 63.94
CA SER A 22 12.67 -53.27 63.99
C SER A 22 13.01 -52.06 63.12
N LEU A 23 14.29 -51.65 63.08
CA LEU A 23 14.78 -50.52 62.28
C LEU A 23 14.73 -50.84 60.77
N THR A 24 15.08 -52.07 60.37
CA THR A 24 14.99 -52.48 58.96
C THR A 24 13.55 -52.59 58.49
N ILE A 25 12.64 -53.13 59.32
CA ILE A 25 11.21 -53.18 59.02
C ILE A 25 10.63 -51.76 58.93
N PHE A 26 10.99 -50.87 59.85
CA PHE A 26 10.57 -49.47 59.81
C PHE A 26 11.11 -48.70 58.59
N SER A 27 12.37 -48.96 58.21
CA SER A 27 12.96 -48.40 57.00
C SER A 27 12.27 -48.90 55.73
N LEU A 28 11.98 -50.21 55.64
CA LEU A 28 11.20 -50.78 54.54
C LEU A 28 9.77 -50.20 54.48
N PHE A 29 9.15 -50.00 55.63
CA PHE A 29 7.85 -49.32 55.73
C PHE A 29 7.94 -47.88 55.19
N LEU A 30 8.96 -47.11 55.58
CA LEU A 30 9.18 -45.76 55.06
C LEU A 30 9.40 -45.74 53.55
N ILE A 31 10.23 -46.65 53.02
CA ILE A 31 10.49 -46.77 51.58
C ILE A 31 9.21 -47.15 50.83
N PHE A 32 8.42 -48.08 51.36
CA PHE A 32 7.21 -48.53 50.70
C PHE A 32 6.10 -47.47 50.72
N PHE A 33 5.84 -46.87 51.89
CA PHE A 33 4.74 -45.91 52.07
C PHE A 33 5.08 -44.50 51.60
N TYR A 34 6.35 -44.10 51.62
CA TYR A 34 6.75 -42.73 51.25
C TYR A 34 7.72 -42.70 50.08
N GLY A 35 8.66 -43.65 50.00
CA GLY A 35 9.63 -43.72 48.90
C GLY A 35 8.99 -43.98 47.54
N LEU A 36 8.21 -45.07 47.41
CA LEU A 36 7.55 -45.42 46.13
C LEU A 36 6.61 -44.31 45.64
N PRO A 37 5.73 -43.72 46.47
CA PRO A 37 4.91 -42.59 46.03
C PRO A 37 5.72 -41.35 45.66
N ALA A 38 6.83 -41.07 46.34
CA ALA A 38 7.69 -39.95 46.01
C ALA A 38 8.35 -40.12 44.63
N VAL A 39 8.83 -41.34 44.31
CA VAL A 39 9.38 -41.65 42.98
C VAL A 39 8.32 -41.53 41.89
N ALA A 40 7.10 -42.01 42.14
CA ALA A 40 5.99 -41.89 41.18
C ALA A 40 5.61 -40.41 40.92
N LYS A 41 5.54 -39.60 41.98
CA LYS A 41 5.29 -38.14 41.86
C LYS A 41 6.41 -37.43 41.12
N PHE A 42 7.67 -37.79 41.41
CA PHE A 42 8.83 -37.22 40.72
C PHE A 42 8.86 -37.62 39.25
N ALA A 43 8.52 -38.87 38.91
CA ALA A 43 8.39 -39.32 37.53
C ALA A 43 7.26 -38.59 36.79
N GLY A 44 6.12 -38.36 37.44
CA GLY A 44 5.03 -37.51 36.92
C GLY A 44 5.53 -36.08 36.62
N PHE A 45 6.18 -35.44 37.59
CA PHE A 45 6.78 -34.11 37.42
C PHE A 45 7.80 -34.05 36.27
N LEU A 46 8.67 -35.05 36.12
CA LEU A 46 9.59 -35.13 34.99
C LEU A 46 8.88 -35.29 33.64
N THR A 47 7.71 -35.94 33.64
CA THR A 47 6.88 -36.09 32.44
C THR A 47 6.22 -34.76 32.07
N ASP A 48 5.75 -33.99 33.05
CA ASP A 48 5.21 -32.64 32.88
C ASP A 48 6.28 -31.66 32.36
N LEU A 49 7.52 -31.75 32.88
CA LEU A 49 8.65 -30.96 32.38
C LEU A 49 9.00 -31.30 30.92
N ARG A 50 8.92 -32.58 30.53
CA ARG A 50 9.14 -33.00 29.15
C ARG A 50 8.03 -32.51 28.21
N GLN A 51 6.81 -32.35 28.70
CA GLN A 51 5.71 -31.74 27.93
C GLN A 51 5.88 -30.23 27.75
N THR A 52 6.73 -29.56 28.54
CA THR A 52 6.98 -28.12 28.43
C THR A 52 7.96 -27.77 27.28
N SER A 53 8.41 -28.76 26.48
CA SER A 53 9.27 -28.51 25.30
C SER A 53 8.49 -28.10 24.04
N GLN A 54 7.20 -27.79 24.13
CA GLN A 54 6.52 -27.09 23.04
C GLN A 54 7.04 -25.65 23.03
N SER A 55 7.83 -25.34 21.99
CA SER A 55 8.11 -23.96 21.61
C SER A 55 6.82 -23.16 21.63
N VAL A 56 6.78 -22.09 22.42
CA VAL A 56 5.74 -21.07 22.27
C VAL A 56 5.91 -20.54 20.84
N GLU A 57 5.06 -20.97 19.91
CA GLU A 57 4.93 -20.30 18.62
C GLU A 57 4.46 -18.88 18.95
N SER A 58 5.39 -17.93 18.93
CA SER A 58 5.07 -16.52 18.97
C SER A 58 4.40 -16.17 17.64
N SER A 59 3.12 -16.52 17.49
CA SER A 59 2.31 -16.05 16.37
C SER A 59 2.27 -14.54 16.48
N ASP A 60 2.93 -13.85 15.55
CA ASP A 60 2.82 -12.41 15.45
C ASP A 60 1.35 -12.06 15.18
N THR A 61 0.79 -11.21 16.04
CA THR A 61 -0.60 -10.76 15.96
C THR A 61 -0.69 -9.26 15.68
N THR A 62 0.45 -8.60 15.47
CA THR A 62 0.50 -7.14 15.28
C THR A 62 0.32 -6.83 13.80
N PRO A 63 -0.73 -6.08 13.41
CA PRO A 63 -0.85 -5.64 12.03
C PRO A 63 0.27 -4.68 11.63
N PRO A 64 0.73 -4.73 10.37
CA PRO A 64 1.65 -3.73 9.84
C PRO A 64 0.96 -2.35 9.73
N PRO A 65 1.72 -1.26 9.60
CA PRO A 65 1.14 0.04 9.28
C PRO A 65 0.48 0.04 7.88
N PRO A 66 -0.50 0.93 7.63
CA PRO A 66 -1.08 1.10 6.30
C PRO A 66 -0.02 1.47 5.26
N PRO A 67 -0.13 0.97 4.01
CA PRO A 67 0.79 1.34 2.95
C PRO A 67 0.62 2.82 2.59
N ARG A 68 1.73 3.45 2.18
CA ARG A 68 1.75 4.84 1.70
C ARG A 68 1.72 4.85 0.19
N LEU A 69 0.64 5.38 -0.39
CA LEU A 69 0.53 5.56 -1.83
C LEU A 69 1.19 6.88 -2.24
N SER A 70 1.83 6.87 -3.41
CA SER A 70 2.35 8.07 -4.04
C SER A 70 1.19 8.94 -4.56
N SER A 71 1.42 10.25 -4.64
CA SER A 71 0.43 11.18 -5.19
C SER A 71 0.15 10.88 -6.67
N ILE A 72 -1.12 10.94 -7.07
CA ILE A 72 -1.58 10.79 -8.45
C ILE A 72 -2.18 12.12 -8.95
N PRO A 73 -2.24 12.35 -10.28
CA PRO A 73 -2.96 13.50 -10.82
C PRO A 73 -4.46 13.39 -10.53
N LYS A 74 -5.16 14.53 -10.53
CA LYS A 74 -6.61 14.58 -10.33
C LYS A 74 -7.39 14.05 -11.53
N GLN A 75 -6.84 14.21 -12.74
CA GLN A 75 -7.44 13.75 -13.98
C GLN A 75 -6.37 13.12 -14.88
N THR A 76 -6.80 12.24 -15.77
CA THR A 76 -5.92 11.59 -16.76
C THR A 76 -6.73 11.14 -17.97
N ASN A 77 -6.08 11.12 -19.13
CA ASN A 77 -6.60 10.47 -20.34
C ASN A 77 -6.05 9.07 -20.59
N LYS A 78 -5.22 8.56 -19.67
CA LYS A 78 -4.68 7.20 -19.71
C LYS A 78 -5.63 6.23 -19.01
N GLU A 79 -5.98 5.16 -19.71
CA GLU A 79 -6.86 4.12 -19.19
C GLU A 79 -6.19 3.24 -18.13
N ILE A 80 -4.86 3.15 -18.16
CA ILE A 80 -4.07 2.39 -17.19
C ILE A 80 -3.33 3.39 -16.32
N LEU A 81 -3.48 3.24 -15.00
CA LEU A 81 -2.80 4.04 -13.99
C LEU A 81 -1.78 3.17 -13.24
N ASP A 82 -0.54 3.63 -13.17
CA ASP A 82 0.50 3.03 -12.35
C ASP A 82 0.39 3.55 -10.91
N ILE A 83 0.09 2.66 -9.98
CA ILE A 83 0.04 2.93 -8.55
C ILE A 83 1.37 2.53 -7.93
N GLN A 84 2.08 3.54 -7.44
CA GLN A 84 3.35 3.37 -6.73
C GLN A 84 3.16 3.67 -5.25
N GLY A 85 3.91 2.99 -4.40
CA GLY A 85 3.88 3.24 -2.98
C GLY A 85 4.97 2.53 -2.21
N SER A 86 4.90 2.68 -0.89
CA SER A 86 5.83 2.04 0.03
C SER A 86 5.09 1.34 1.17
N SER A 87 5.64 0.22 1.63
CA SER A 87 5.20 -0.50 2.82
C SER A 87 6.36 -1.36 3.36
N GLU A 88 6.08 -2.23 4.32
CA GLU A 88 7.06 -3.16 4.86
C GLU A 88 7.59 -4.12 3.77
N PRO A 89 8.92 -4.28 3.61
CA PRO A 89 9.50 -5.21 2.65
C PRO A 89 8.97 -6.64 2.79
N GLY A 90 8.61 -7.27 1.67
CA GLY A 90 8.07 -8.63 1.66
C GLY A 90 6.61 -8.77 2.07
N ALA A 91 5.95 -7.69 2.54
CA ALA A 91 4.51 -7.69 2.75
C ALA A 91 3.76 -7.78 1.40
N THR A 92 2.50 -8.23 1.46
CA THR A 92 1.59 -8.22 0.31
C THR A 92 0.65 -7.03 0.42
N ILE A 93 0.62 -6.19 -0.61
CA ILE A 93 -0.33 -5.09 -0.73
C ILE A 93 -1.57 -5.56 -1.46
N LYS A 94 -2.74 -5.28 -0.89
CA LYS A 94 -4.04 -5.40 -1.57
C LYS A 94 -4.47 -4.01 -2.02
N ILE A 95 -4.58 -3.79 -3.33
CA ILE A 95 -5.10 -2.54 -3.91
C ILE A 95 -6.59 -2.72 -4.21
N PHE A 96 -7.42 -1.84 -3.68
CA PHE A 96 -8.86 -1.77 -3.92
C PHE A 96 -9.15 -0.62 -4.87
N TYR A 97 -9.77 -0.92 -6.01
CA TYR A 97 -10.16 0.08 -6.99
C TYR A 97 -11.41 -0.38 -7.74
N ASN A 98 -12.39 0.51 -7.94
CA ASN A 98 -13.57 0.22 -8.78
C ASN A 98 -14.33 -1.08 -8.45
N GLY A 99 -14.37 -1.49 -7.17
CA GLY A 99 -14.96 -2.76 -6.73
C GLY A 99 -14.14 -4.02 -7.05
N LYS A 100 -12.94 -3.86 -7.61
CA LYS A 100 -11.94 -4.90 -7.86
C LYS A 100 -10.85 -4.88 -6.79
N THR A 101 -10.06 -5.95 -6.76
CA THR A 101 -8.91 -6.08 -5.86
C THR A 101 -7.80 -6.81 -6.56
N ASP A 102 -6.61 -6.23 -6.56
CA ASP A 102 -5.38 -6.86 -7.03
C ASP A 102 -4.33 -6.86 -5.92
N GLU A 103 -3.34 -7.73 -6.05
CA GLU A 103 -2.26 -7.88 -5.07
C GLU A 103 -0.88 -7.67 -5.70
N VAL A 104 0.03 -7.08 -4.93
CA VAL A 104 1.45 -6.94 -5.29
C VAL A 104 2.34 -7.11 -4.06
N VAL A 105 3.49 -7.77 -4.24
CA VAL A 105 4.47 -7.95 -3.17
C VAL A 105 5.41 -6.75 -3.12
N VAL A 106 5.69 -6.27 -1.91
CA VAL A 106 6.63 -5.17 -1.66
C VAL A 106 8.05 -5.68 -1.84
N ASN A 107 8.87 -4.95 -2.60
CA ASN A 107 10.26 -5.34 -2.84
C ASN A 107 11.13 -5.18 -1.58
N SER A 108 12.40 -5.63 -1.65
CA SER A 108 13.35 -5.56 -0.53
C SER A 108 13.67 -4.13 -0.07
N GLU A 109 13.40 -3.13 -0.90
CA GLU A 109 13.60 -1.70 -0.60
C GLU A 109 12.34 -1.06 0.02
N GLY A 110 11.27 -1.83 0.21
CA GLY A 110 10.02 -1.33 0.78
C GLY A 110 9.12 -0.61 -0.22
N SER A 111 9.37 -0.75 -1.53
CA SER A 111 8.59 -0.12 -2.60
C SER A 111 7.77 -1.14 -3.39
N PHE A 112 6.63 -0.70 -3.94
CA PHE A 112 5.81 -1.49 -4.85
C PHE A 112 5.28 -0.65 -6.00
N ASN A 113 4.96 -1.31 -7.11
CA ASN A 113 4.30 -0.72 -8.27
C ASN A 113 3.29 -1.71 -8.86
N ILE A 114 2.10 -1.24 -9.20
CA ILE A 114 1.07 -2.05 -9.87
C ILE A 114 0.24 -1.19 -10.80
N SER A 115 -0.05 -1.69 -12.00
CA SER A 115 -0.88 -1.02 -12.99
C SER A 115 -2.32 -1.48 -12.87
N ILE A 116 -3.26 -0.53 -12.78
CA ILE A 116 -4.70 -0.81 -12.68
C ILE A 116 -5.47 -0.13 -13.81
N PRO A 117 -6.53 -0.75 -14.35
CA PRO A 117 -7.42 -0.11 -15.31
C PRO A 117 -8.42 0.84 -14.60
N LEU A 118 -8.62 2.02 -15.20
CA LEU A 118 -9.62 3.00 -14.78
C LEU A 118 -10.95 2.78 -15.51
N ASN A 119 -12.04 3.04 -14.82
CA ASN A 119 -13.37 3.18 -15.40
C ASN A 119 -13.57 4.63 -15.86
N ASN A 120 -14.35 4.85 -16.92
CA ASN A 120 -14.68 6.22 -17.35
C ASN A 120 -15.30 7.02 -16.20
N GLY A 121 -14.87 8.29 -16.06
CA GLY A 121 -15.30 9.14 -14.96
C GLY A 121 -14.51 8.89 -13.68
N ASP A 122 -15.16 8.97 -12.53
CA ASP A 122 -14.48 8.96 -11.24
C ASP A 122 -14.03 7.56 -10.80
N ASN A 123 -12.80 7.49 -10.28
CA ASN A 123 -12.17 6.28 -9.76
C ASN A 123 -11.68 6.55 -8.34
N ARG A 124 -11.85 5.55 -7.46
CA ARG A 124 -11.40 5.60 -6.07
C ARG A 124 -10.43 4.45 -5.82
N ILE A 125 -9.23 4.76 -5.32
CA ILE A 125 -8.15 3.80 -5.08
C ILE A 125 -7.76 3.86 -3.60
N SER A 126 -7.62 2.69 -2.97
CA SER A 126 -7.07 2.56 -1.61
C SER A 126 -6.29 1.26 -1.49
N ALA A 127 -5.49 1.11 -0.44
CA ALA A 127 -4.64 -0.06 -0.27
C ALA A 127 -4.59 -0.54 1.18
N SER A 128 -4.45 -1.85 1.43
CA SER A 128 -4.04 -2.42 2.72
C SER A 128 -2.77 -3.24 2.55
N SER A 129 -2.04 -3.45 3.65
CA SER A 129 -0.83 -4.28 3.70
C SER A 129 -1.10 -5.51 4.54
N LYS A 130 -0.60 -6.67 4.11
CA LYS A 130 -0.67 -7.93 4.83
C LYS A 130 0.74 -8.46 5.06
N ASP A 131 1.11 -8.70 6.31
CA ASP A 131 2.43 -9.23 6.67
C ASP A 131 2.54 -10.75 6.38
N SER A 132 3.71 -11.33 6.63
CA SER A 132 3.96 -12.77 6.46
C SER A 132 3.21 -13.66 7.47
N ALA A 133 2.84 -13.11 8.63
CA ALA A 133 2.05 -13.81 9.66
C ALA A 133 0.54 -13.81 9.33
N GLY A 134 0.14 -12.99 8.37
CA GLY A 134 -1.22 -12.85 7.86
C GLY A 134 -2.02 -11.72 8.48
N ASN A 135 -1.42 -10.86 9.32
CA ASN A 135 -2.10 -9.70 9.90
C ASN A 135 -2.27 -8.62 8.83
N GLU A 136 -3.42 -7.95 8.82
CA GLU A 136 -3.79 -6.96 7.82
C GLU A 136 -3.93 -5.57 8.43
N SER A 137 -3.34 -4.56 7.78
CA SER A 137 -3.40 -3.16 8.19
C SER A 137 -4.79 -2.55 7.99
N GLN A 138 -4.99 -1.35 8.56
CA GLN A 138 -6.06 -0.47 8.07
C GLN A 138 -5.79 -0.06 6.61
N LYS A 139 -6.84 0.42 5.93
CA LYS A 139 -6.71 0.98 4.57
C LYS A 139 -5.94 2.31 4.60
N SER A 140 -5.20 2.57 3.53
CA SER A 140 -4.60 3.86 3.23
C SER A 140 -5.66 4.95 3.05
N GLU A 141 -5.21 6.19 2.94
CA GLU A 141 -6.03 7.26 2.37
C GLU A 141 -6.54 6.86 0.97
N THR A 142 -7.75 7.32 0.65
CA THR A 142 -8.35 7.09 -0.67
C THR A 142 -7.82 8.13 -1.63
N LEU A 143 -7.21 7.68 -2.73
CA LEU A 143 -6.88 8.52 -3.87
C LEU A 143 -8.08 8.58 -4.82
N GLU A 144 -8.35 9.77 -5.33
CA GLU A 144 -9.43 10.01 -6.29
C GLU A 144 -8.83 10.54 -7.59
N ILE A 145 -9.31 9.99 -8.72
CA ILE A 145 -8.88 10.39 -10.06
C ILE A 145 -10.04 10.25 -11.04
N THR A 146 -10.23 11.24 -11.90
CA THR A 146 -11.20 11.18 -13.00
C THR A 146 -10.49 10.76 -14.27
N PHE A 147 -10.99 9.70 -14.91
CA PHE A 147 -10.54 9.27 -16.23
C PHE A 147 -11.42 9.91 -17.29
N ASP A 148 -10.81 10.77 -18.11
CA ASP A 148 -11.48 11.48 -19.19
C ASP A 148 -10.69 11.36 -20.50
N LYS A 149 -11.36 10.86 -21.54
CA LYS A 149 -10.82 10.70 -22.90
C LYS A 149 -11.41 11.70 -23.90
N LYS A 150 -12.34 12.56 -23.47
CA LYS A 150 -13.00 13.52 -24.37
C LYS A 150 -12.07 14.71 -24.57
N PRO A 151 -11.66 15.02 -25.81
CA PRO A 151 -10.95 16.27 -26.09
C PRO A 151 -11.81 17.49 -25.76
N PRO A 152 -11.20 18.61 -25.34
CA PRO A 152 -11.94 19.82 -25.02
C PRO A 152 -12.59 20.41 -26.27
N ASP A 153 -13.79 20.96 -26.10
CA ASP A 153 -14.44 21.72 -27.16
C ASP A 153 -13.66 23.01 -27.46
N LEU A 154 -13.36 23.27 -28.74
CA LEU A 154 -12.61 24.44 -29.21
C LEU A 154 -13.33 25.07 -30.40
N GLU A 155 -13.64 26.36 -30.32
CA GLU A 155 -14.28 27.15 -31.37
C GLU A 155 -13.41 28.38 -31.70
N ILE A 156 -13.17 28.62 -32.98
CA ILE A 156 -12.52 29.85 -33.45
C ILE A 156 -13.62 30.73 -34.03
N THR A 157 -13.87 31.87 -33.40
CA THR A 157 -14.94 32.78 -33.80
C THR A 157 -14.45 33.74 -34.88
N LYS A 158 -13.20 34.23 -34.76
CA LYS A 158 -12.55 35.08 -35.76
C LYS A 158 -11.02 34.91 -35.74
N PRO A 159 -10.34 35.12 -36.88
CA PRO A 159 -10.90 35.12 -38.22
C PRO A 159 -11.37 33.71 -38.63
N GLN A 160 -12.14 33.63 -39.71
CA GLN A 160 -12.50 32.36 -40.34
C GLN A 160 -11.36 31.85 -41.23
N ASP A 161 -11.35 30.54 -41.51
CA ASP A 161 -10.36 29.98 -42.42
C ASP A 161 -10.50 30.59 -43.82
N LYS A 162 -9.36 31.00 -44.39
CA LYS A 162 -9.21 31.69 -45.69
C LYS A 162 -9.71 33.12 -45.74
N ASP A 163 -9.91 33.77 -44.60
CA ASP A 163 -10.15 35.21 -44.59
C ASP A 163 -8.98 35.98 -45.23
N GLU A 164 -9.33 37.09 -45.89
CA GLU A 164 -8.38 37.96 -46.58
C GLU A 164 -8.36 39.35 -45.92
N PHE A 165 -7.16 39.88 -45.72
CA PHE A 165 -6.90 41.17 -45.11
C PHE A 165 -6.11 42.05 -46.09
N PHE A 166 -6.54 43.31 -46.23
CA PHE A 166 -6.01 44.23 -47.22
C PHE A 166 -5.58 45.56 -46.59
N GLY A 167 -4.45 46.08 -47.06
CA GLY A 167 -3.94 47.38 -46.63
C GLY A 167 -3.27 47.34 -45.26
N ASN A 168 -2.27 48.19 -45.06
CA ASN A 168 -1.46 48.21 -43.83
C ASN A 168 -2.23 48.38 -42.51
N LEU A 169 -3.46 48.91 -42.52
CA LEU A 169 -4.30 49.01 -41.31
C LEU A 169 -4.79 47.64 -40.81
N GLN A 170 -4.82 46.61 -41.66
CA GLN A 170 -5.25 45.25 -41.32
C GLN A 170 -4.07 44.28 -41.14
N ARG A 171 -2.83 44.80 -41.04
CA ARG A 171 -1.65 43.98 -40.79
C ARG A 171 -1.65 43.35 -39.39
N GLN A 172 -2.38 43.91 -38.44
CA GLN A 172 -2.54 43.35 -37.11
C GLN A 172 -3.97 42.84 -36.95
N ILE A 173 -4.12 41.58 -36.52
CA ILE A 173 -5.41 40.95 -36.29
C ILE A 173 -5.49 40.39 -34.88
N VAL A 174 -6.72 40.09 -34.46
CA VAL A 174 -7.00 39.35 -33.23
C VAL A 174 -7.63 38.02 -33.62
N ILE A 175 -7.05 36.93 -33.15
CA ILE A 175 -7.65 35.61 -33.21
C ILE A 175 -8.48 35.44 -31.94
N GLU A 176 -9.78 35.31 -32.11
CA GLU A 176 -10.78 35.17 -31.06
C GLU A 176 -11.40 33.77 -31.12
N GLY A 177 -11.75 33.24 -29.97
CA GLY A 177 -12.43 31.96 -29.89
C GLY A 177 -12.98 31.65 -28.51
N LYS A 178 -13.54 30.46 -28.40
CA LYS A 178 -14.02 29.87 -27.15
C LYS A 178 -13.41 28.49 -26.94
N VAL A 179 -13.21 28.13 -25.69
CA VAL A 179 -12.68 26.81 -25.32
C VAL A 179 -13.41 26.27 -24.10
N GLU A 180 -13.53 24.96 -23.97
CA GLU A 180 -14.07 24.30 -22.79
C GLU A 180 -13.41 24.79 -21.49
N GLU A 181 -14.21 24.97 -20.43
CA GLU A 181 -13.76 25.41 -19.12
C GLU A 181 -12.58 24.58 -18.57
N GLY A 182 -11.60 25.26 -17.96
CA GLY A 182 -10.42 24.61 -17.39
C GLY A 182 -9.36 24.20 -18.42
N SER A 183 -9.63 24.36 -19.71
CA SER A 183 -8.67 24.09 -20.78
C SER A 183 -7.69 25.26 -21.00
N GLN A 184 -6.50 24.94 -21.48
CA GLN A 184 -5.48 25.89 -21.87
C GLN A 184 -5.40 25.99 -23.39
N VAL A 185 -5.15 27.18 -23.93
CA VAL A 185 -5.03 27.41 -25.38
C VAL A 185 -3.61 27.86 -25.73
N ASN A 186 -3.05 27.26 -26.77
CA ASN A 186 -1.78 27.66 -27.37
C ASN A 186 -1.98 28.01 -28.84
N ILE A 187 -1.44 29.14 -29.28
CA ILE A 187 -1.43 29.54 -30.70
C ILE A 187 0.02 29.65 -31.18
N ASN A 188 0.41 28.85 -32.17
CA ASN A 188 1.79 28.73 -32.65
C ASN A 188 2.80 28.57 -31.48
N SER A 189 2.48 27.66 -30.55
CA SER A 189 3.27 27.37 -29.33
C SER A 189 3.36 28.50 -28.31
N ARG A 190 2.52 29.55 -28.42
CA ARG A 190 2.39 30.60 -27.40
C ARG A 190 1.14 30.37 -26.58
N LEU A 191 1.28 30.33 -25.26
CA LEU A 191 0.15 30.26 -24.33
C LEU A 191 -0.72 31.53 -24.45
N VAL A 192 -2.02 31.34 -24.60
CA VAL A 192 -3.04 32.39 -24.66
C VAL A 192 -3.89 32.32 -23.40
N VAL A 193 -4.17 33.49 -22.82
CA VAL A 193 -5.04 33.59 -21.64
C VAL A 193 -6.47 33.28 -22.06
N VAL A 194 -7.12 32.42 -21.30
CA VAL A 194 -8.56 32.13 -21.40
C VAL A 194 -9.23 32.88 -20.26
N GLU A 195 -10.21 33.71 -20.61
CA GLU A 195 -10.98 34.51 -19.67
C GLU A 195 -12.03 33.66 -18.94
N GLN A 196 -12.62 34.20 -17.87
CA GLN A 196 -13.63 33.49 -17.07
C GLN A 196 -14.89 33.10 -17.86
N ASP A 197 -15.18 33.83 -18.94
CA ASP A 197 -16.31 33.54 -19.84
C ASP A 197 -15.95 32.54 -20.95
N GLN A 198 -14.82 31.82 -20.78
CA GLN A 198 -14.30 30.80 -21.69
C GLN A 198 -13.84 31.34 -23.05
N THR A 199 -13.72 32.66 -23.20
CA THR A 199 -13.19 33.27 -24.42
C THR A 199 -11.67 33.40 -24.36
N PHE A 200 -11.03 33.43 -25.53
CA PHE A 200 -9.63 33.79 -25.65
C PHE A 200 -9.44 34.78 -26.80
N ALA A 201 -8.44 35.64 -26.68
CA ALA A 201 -8.05 36.60 -27.70
C ALA A 201 -6.52 36.63 -27.84
N PHE A 202 -6.03 36.54 -29.08
CA PHE A 202 -4.61 36.54 -29.38
C PHE A 202 -4.29 37.54 -30.48
N VAL A 203 -3.53 38.57 -30.12
CA VAL A 203 -3.13 39.63 -31.04
C VAL A 203 -1.86 39.20 -31.79
N THR A 204 -1.88 39.30 -33.12
CA THR A 204 -0.74 38.93 -33.96
C THR A 204 -0.61 39.84 -35.17
N SER A 205 0.59 39.90 -35.76
CA SER A 205 0.87 40.59 -37.01
C SER A 205 1.00 39.62 -38.16
N LEU A 206 0.43 39.97 -39.30
CA LEU A 206 0.47 39.22 -40.55
C LEU A 206 1.70 39.59 -41.37
N SER A 207 2.32 38.58 -41.97
CA SER A 207 3.30 38.72 -43.04
C SER A 207 2.58 38.79 -44.39
N GLU A 208 3.18 39.40 -45.41
CA GLU A 208 2.63 39.37 -46.78
C GLU A 208 2.42 37.92 -47.24
N GLY A 209 1.27 37.66 -47.87
CA GLY A 209 0.86 36.34 -48.32
C GLY A 209 0.10 35.55 -47.26
N THR A 210 0.19 34.22 -47.34
CA THR A 210 -0.55 33.31 -46.45
C THR A 210 0.10 33.19 -45.08
N ASN A 211 -0.69 33.37 -44.03
CA ASN A 211 -0.32 33.21 -42.64
C ASN A 211 -1.15 32.07 -42.04
N THR A 212 -0.48 31.04 -41.52
CA THR A 212 -1.15 29.89 -40.88
C THR A 212 -0.97 29.96 -39.37
N PHE A 213 -2.06 29.70 -38.66
CA PHE A 213 -2.08 29.61 -37.20
C PHE A 213 -2.57 28.23 -36.79
N ASN A 214 -1.76 27.52 -35.99
CA ASN A 214 -2.17 26.31 -35.29
C ASN A 214 -2.65 26.70 -33.88
N ILE A 215 -3.88 26.34 -33.56
CA ILE A 215 -4.54 26.58 -32.28
C ILE A 215 -4.75 25.23 -31.62
N LYS A 216 -4.10 25.02 -30.48
CA LYS A 216 -4.15 23.81 -29.68
C LYS A 216 -4.84 24.12 -28.35
N ALA A 217 -5.94 23.44 -28.06
CA ALA A 217 -6.56 23.40 -26.74
C ALA A 217 -6.16 22.10 -26.02
N GLU A 218 -5.87 22.18 -24.73
CA GLU A 218 -5.54 21.04 -23.87
C GLU A 218 -6.29 21.14 -22.54
N ASP A 219 -7.00 20.08 -22.16
CA ASP A 219 -7.75 20.02 -20.89
C ASP A 219 -6.88 19.59 -19.70
N LEU A 220 -7.49 19.46 -18.52
CA LEU A 220 -6.80 19.03 -17.29
C LEU A 220 -6.42 17.54 -17.29
N ALA A 221 -7.08 16.71 -18.09
CA ALA A 221 -6.77 15.29 -18.27
C ALA A 221 -5.65 15.05 -19.29
N GLY A 222 -5.26 16.09 -20.04
CA GLY A 222 -4.27 16.07 -21.10
C GLY A 222 -4.84 15.71 -22.47
N ASN A 223 -6.17 15.71 -22.66
CA ASN A 223 -6.76 15.58 -24.00
C ASN A 223 -6.57 16.85 -24.79
N VAL A 224 -6.42 16.70 -26.11
CA VAL A 224 -6.03 17.78 -27.01
C VAL A 224 -7.00 17.91 -28.17
N THR A 225 -7.39 19.14 -28.48
CA THR A 225 -8.05 19.52 -29.73
C THR A 225 -7.15 20.50 -30.49
N GLU A 226 -6.83 20.19 -31.73
CA GLU A 226 -6.06 21.08 -32.61
C GLU A 226 -6.91 21.55 -33.79
N LYS A 227 -6.83 22.84 -34.09
CA LYS A 227 -7.40 23.46 -35.27
C LYS A 227 -6.34 24.30 -35.97
N SER A 228 -6.48 24.44 -37.28
CA SER A 228 -5.62 25.31 -38.08
C SER A 228 -6.50 26.25 -38.89
N ILE A 229 -6.13 27.52 -38.92
CA ILE A 229 -6.71 28.52 -39.82
C ILE A 229 -5.58 29.15 -40.64
N SER A 230 -5.85 29.46 -41.90
CA SER A 230 -4.94 30.23 -42.75
C SER A 230 -5.63 31.47 -43.25
N VAL A 231 -4.97 32.62 -43.17
CA VAL A 231 -5.48 33.90 -43.69
C VAL A 231 -4.48 34.51 -44.64
N THR A 232 -4.94 35.29 -45.61
CA THR A 232 -4.06 35.94 -46.60
C THR A 232 -4.00 37.44 -46.33
N PHE A 233 -2.80 38.00 -46.29
CA PHE A 233 -2.60 39.45 -46.16
C PHE A 233 -1.97 40.04 -47.43
N THR A 234 -2.61 41.06 -47.98
CA THR A 234 -2.09 41.87 -49.08
C THR A 234 -1.89 43.33 -48.61
N PRO A 235 -0.66 43.86 -48.63
CA PRO A 235 -0.32 45.15 -48.01
C PRO A 235 -0.94 46.40 -48.65
#